data_AF-A0A515LAL9-F1
#
_entry.id   AF-A0A515LAL9-F1
#
_cell.length_a   1.000
_cell.length_b   1.000
_cell.length_c   1.000
_cell.angle_alpha   90.00
_cell.angle_beta   90.00
_cell.angle_gamma   90.00
#
_symmetry.space_group_name_H-M   'P 1'
#
loop_
_entity.id
_entity.type
_entity.pdbx_description
1 polymer ?
#
loop_
_entity_poly.entity_id
_entity_poly.type
_entity_poly.pdbx_seq_one_letter_code
_entity_poly.pdbx_strand_id
1 'polypeptide(L)'
;MIRLFAVAALALALSAPVTAQDALGDKLAESRLRGCLLAGASGTGQTQLEAAVIQTRAYCGAQIGRVQALRIAAATRGLSGNDAQAAKTRAIRDLNTEIAQAVANFTGLTP
;
A
#
# COMPACT_ATOMS: atom_id res chain seq x y z
N MET A 1 -36.85 -39.53 32.85
CA MET A 1 -35.43 -39.92 32.64
C MET A 1 -35.30 -40.61 31.29
N ILE A 2 -34.92 -39.90 30.22
CA ILE A 2 -34.34 -40.51 29.00
C ILE A 2 -33.28 -39.53 28.48
N ARG A 3 -32.07 -40.06 28.26
CA ARG A 3 -30.86 -39.39 27.80
C ARG A 3 -30.73 -39.52 26.27
N LEU A 4 -30.08 -38.51 25.70
CA LEU A 4 -29.19 -38.55 24.52
C LEU A 4 -29.80 -38.97 23.18
N PHE A 5 -29.85 -38.03 22.22
CA PHE A 5 -29.03 -38.14 21.01
C PHE A 5 -28.66 -36.75 20.52
N ALA A 6 -27.36 -36.46 20.59
CA ALA A 6 -26.74 -35.43 19.77
C ALA A 6 -26.90 -35.79 18.29
N VAL A 7 -26.89 -34.79 17.40
CA VAL A 7 -26.03 -34.73 16.20
C VAL A 7 -26.46 -33.57 15.29
N ALA A 8 -25.43 -32.87 14.84
CA ALA A 8 -25.29 -32.12 13.60
C ALA A 8 -25.74 -30.65 13.51
N ALA A 9 -24.75 -29.89 13.01
CA ALA A 9 -24.84 -28.65 12.25
C ALA A 9 -25.17 -27.41 13.11
N LEU A 10 -24.26 -26.47 13.35
CA LEU A 10 -23.44 -25.76 12.39
C LEU A 10 -22.08 -25.42 13.02
N ALA A 11 -21.09 -26.30 12.86
CA ALA A 11 -19.70 -25.85 12.85
C ALA A 11 -19.40 -25.42 11.40
N LEU A 12 -19.92 -24.26 11.00
CA LEU A 12 -19.34 -23.54 9.87
C LEU A 12 -17.96 -23.11 10.34
N ALA A 13 -16.99 -23.98 10.08
CA ALA A 13 -15.61 -23.61 9.96
C ALA A 13 -15.56 -22.42 8.99
N LEU A 14 -15.51 -21.21 9.54
CA LEU A 14 -14.98 -20.06 8.83
C LEU A 14 -13.49 -20.34 8.62
N SER A 15 -13.17 -21.19 7.65
CA SER A 15 -11.95 -21.05 6.88
C SER A 15 -12.11 -19.80 6.04
N ALA A 16 -12.08 -18.63 6.70
CA ALA A 16 -11.89 -17.37 6.02
C ALA A 16 -10.56 -17.49 5.28
N PRO A 17 -10.52 -17.31 3.96
CA PRO A 17 -9.29 -17.46 3.22
C PRO A 17 -8.32 -16.40 3.76
N VAL A 18 -7.19 -16.85 4.31
CA VAL A 18 -6.08 -15.99 4.78
C VAL A 18 -5.67 -14.95 3.72
N THR A 19 -5.90 -15.26 2.45
CA THR A 19 -5.65 -14.37 1.30
C THR A 19 -6.54 -13.12 1.26
N ALA A 20 -7.70 -13.10 1.92
CA ALA A 20 -8.57 -11.93 1.94
C ALA A 20 -8.09 -10.86 2.95
N GLN A 21 -7.47 -11.28 4.06
CA GLN A 21 -6.97 -10.35 5.09
C GLN A 21 -5.74 -9.59 4.59
N ASP A 22 -4.82 -10.27 3.89
CA ASP A 22 -3.67 -9.63 3.25
C ASP A 22 -4.10 -8.63 2.16
N ALA A 23 -5.05 -9.01 1.30
CA ALA A 23 -5.56 -8.11 0.27
C ALA A 23 -6.27 -6.87 0.84
N LEU A 24 -6.93 -7.00 1.99
CA LEU A 24 -7.52 -5.88 2.73
C LEU A 24 -6.43 -4.98 3.35
N GLY A 25 -5.38 -5.59 3.91
CA GLY A 25 -4.23 -4.88 4.47
C GLY A 25 -3.49 -4.04 3.43
N ASP A 26 -3.29 -4.59 2.23
CA ASP A 26 -2.64 -3.91 1.11
C ASP A 26 -3.45 -2.70 0.65
N LYS A 27 -4.74 -2.88 0.40
CA LYS A 27 -5.64 -1.78 0.00
C LYS A 27 -5.73 -0.69 1.06
N LEU A 28 -5.72 -1.07 2.34
CA LEU A 28 -5.74 -0.11 3.44
C LEU A 28 -4.43 0.68 3.52
N ALA A 29 -3.27 0.04 3.29
CA ALA A 29 -1.98 0.72 3.24
C ALA A 29 -1.92 1.75 2.10
N GLU A 30 -2.39 1.39 0.90
CA GLU A 30 -2.50 2.29 -0.25
C GLU A 30 -3.44 3.47 0.02
N SER A 31 -4.61 3.20 0.62
CA SER A 31 -5.57 4.25 0.99
C SER A 31 -4.98 5.22 2.02
N ARG A 32 -4.24 4.71 3.00
CA ARG A 32 -3.55 5.53 4.01
C ARG A 32 -2.42 6.36 3.41
N LEU A 33 -1.67 5.78 2.47
CA LEU A 33 -0.67 6.53 1.72
C LEU A 33 -1.34 7.68 0.96
N ARG A 34 -2.40 7.42 0.19
CA ARG A 34 -3.09 8.46 -0.58
C ARG A 34 -3.65 9.58 0.32
N GLY A 35 -4.23 9.23 1.46
CA GLY A 35 -4.69 10.20 2.46
C GLY A 35 -3.54 11.05 3.03
N CYS A 36 -2.41 10.42 3.33
CA CYS A 36 -1.22 11.15 3.76
C CYS A 36 -0.68 12.08 2.66
N LEU A 37 -0.57 11.60 1.43
CA LEU A 37 -0.08 12.39 0.30
C LEU A 37 -0.95 13.63 0.06
N LEU A 38 -2.27 13.50 0.19
CA LEU A 38 -3.19 14.63 0.12
C LEU A 38 -2.93 15.63 1.26
N ALA A 39 -2.85 15.15 2.50
CA ALA A 39 -2.59 16.01 3.66
C ALA A 39 -1.22 16.72 3.57
N GLY A 40 -0.19 15.98 3.15
CA GLY A 40 1.16 16.50 2.95
C GLY A 40 1.20 17.54 1.85
N ALA A 41 0.66 17.24 0.67
CA ALA A 41 0.63 18.12 -0.48
C ALA A 41 -0.08 19.45 -0.18
N SER A 42 -1.27 19.38 0.43
CA SER A 42 -2.09 20.55 0.79
C SER A 42 -1.45 21.45 1.85
N GLY A 43 -0.52 20.92 2.65
CA GLY A 43 0.17 21.66 3.71
C GLY A 43 1.54 22.21 3.34
N THR A 44 2.04 21.96 2.12
CA THR A 44 3.46 22.23 1.81
C THR A 44 3.81 23.71 1.68
N GLY A 45 2.89 24.58 1.23
CA GLY A 45 3.18 25.99 0.93
C GLY A 45 4.22 26.18 -0.18
N GLN A 46 4.64 25.10 -0.84
CA GLN A 46 5.68 25.10 -1.87
C GLN A 46 5.09 25.54 -3.21
N THR A 47 5.88 26.29 -3.97
CA THR A 47 5.51 26.75 -5.33
C THR A 47 6.15 25.91 -6.43
N GLN A 48 7.11 25.05 -6.09
CA GLN A 48 7.80 24.15 -7.03
C GLN A 48 7.41 22.70 -6.75
N LEU A 49 7.11 21.95 -7.82
CA LEU A 49 6.67 20.56 -7.70
C LEU A 49 7.72 19.70 -6.99
N GLU A 50 9.00 19.86 -7.32
CA GLU A 50 10.08 19.09 -6.69
C GLU A 50 10.13 19.30 -5.17
N ALA A 51 10.06 20.56 -4.71
CA ALA A 51 10.04 20.89 -3.29
C ALA A 51 8.78 20.32 -2.60
N ALA A 52 7.61 20.42 -3.25
CA ALA A 52 6.37 19.84 -2.73
C ALA A 52 6.46 18.31 -2.59
N VAL A 53 7.09 17.63 -3.56
CA VAL A 53 7.30 16.18 -3.52
C VAL A 53 8.26 15.80 -2.38
N ILE A 54 9.38 16.51 -2.23
CA ILE A 54 10.36 16.26 -1.16
C ILE A 54 9.72 16.42 0.21
N GLN A 55 8.98 17.52 0.42
CA GLN A 55 8.31 17.77 1.69
C GLN A 55 7.20 16.77 1.99
N THR A 56 6.38 16.43 0.99
CA THR A 56 5.32 15.42 1.14
C THR A 56 5.92 14.05 1.46
N ARG A 57 7.07 13.70 0.87
CA ARG A 57 7.81 12.47 1.19
C ARG A 57 8.34 12.46 2.61
N ALA A 58 8.89 13.57 3.08
CA ALA A 58 9.35 13.70 4.46
C ALA A 58 8.17 13.52 5.44
N TYR A 59 7.00 14.08 5.11
CA TYR A 59 5.78 13.94 5.90
C TYR A 59 5.22 12.51 5.90
N CYS A 60 5.18 11.84 4.74
CA CYS A 60 4.55 10.53 4.55
C CYS A 60 5.51 9.33 4.54
N GLY A 61 6.76 9.52 4.98
CA GLY A 61 7.82 8.50 4.83
C GLY A 61 7.45 7.13 5.39
N ALA A 62 6.72 7.10 6.51
CA ALA A 62 6.27 5.85 7.14
C ALA A 62 5.23 5.10 6.28
N GLN A 63 4.24 5.79 5.68
CA GLN A 63 3.27 5.12 4.80
C GLN A 63 3.93 4.70 3.48
N ILE A 64 4.82 5.53 2.93
CA ILE A 64 5.56 5.23 1.70
C ILE A 64 6.39 3.95 1.90
N GLY A 65 7.13 3.84 3.00
CA GLY A 65 7.95 2.67 3.30
C GLY A 65 7.13 1.38 3.44
N ARG A 66 5.93 1.47 4.06
CA ARG A 66 5.01 0.32 4.16
C ARG A 66 4.51 -0.13 2.79
N VAL A 67 3.98 0.79 1.98
CA VAL A 67 3.49 0.47 0.63
C VAL A 67 4.63 -0.05 -0.26
N GLN A 68 5.81 0.56 -0.18
CA GLN A 68 7.00 0.10 -0.89
C GLN A 68 7.34 -1.35 -0.54
N ALA A 69 7.35 -1.72 0.74
CA ALA A 69 7.63 -3.09 1.15
C ALA A 69 6.60 -4.09 0.60
N LEU A 70 5.30 -3.74 0.67
CA LEU A 70 4.22 -4.58 0.13
C LEU A 70 4.34 -4.77 -1.38
N ARG A 71 4.56 -3.67 -2.13
CA ARG A 71 4.72 -3.73 -3.59
C ARG A 71 5.97 -4.49 -4.01
N ILE A 72 7.08 -4.33 -3.29
CA ILE A 72 8.29 -5.13 -3.55
C ILE A 72 7.98 -6.62 -3.31
N ALA A 73 7.40 -6.97 -2.16
CA ALA A 73 7.09 -8.36 -1.84
C ALA A 73 6.15 -9.00 -2.87
N ALA A 74 5.17 -8.25 -3.38
CA ALA A 74 4.30 -8.69 -4.46
C ALA A 74 5.06 -8.86 -5.79
N ALA A 75 5.87 -7.87 -6.18
CA ALA A 75 6.60 -7.85 -7.44
C ALA A 75 7.72 -8.90 -7.51
N THR A 76 8.31 -9.29 -6.38
CA THR A 76 9.39 -10.28 -6.33
C THR A 76 8.93 -11.69 -6.02
N ARG A 77 7.62 -11.94 -5.88
CA ARG A 77 7.09 -13.26 -5.52
C ARG A 77 7.45 -14.29 -6.58
N GLY A 78 8.15 -15.35 -6.17
CA GLY A 78 8.59 -16.42 -7.07
C GLY A 78 9.76 -16.06 -7.99
N LEU A 79 10.36 -14.88 -7.84
CA LEU A 79 11.56 -14.46 -8.57
C LEU A 79 12.81 -14.66 -7.72
N SER A 80 13.95 -14.83 -8.37
CA SER A 80 15.26 -14.93 -7.71
C SER A 80 16.33 -14.17 -8.52
N GLY A 81 17.49 -13.95 -7.89
CA GLY A 81 18.64 -13.32 -8.54
C GLY A 81 18.34 -11.97 -9.20
N ASN A 82 18.83 -11.82 -10.44
CA ASN A 82 18.72 -10.57 -11.19
C ASN A 82 17.27 -10.16 -11.50
N ASP A 83 16.37 -11.15 -11.69
CA ASP A 83 14.97 -10.87 -12.01
C ASP A 83 14.23 -10.27 -10.81
N ALA A 84 14.47 -10.81 -9.62
CA ALA A 84 13.94 -10.24 -8.38
C ALA A 84 14.45 -8.81 -8.16
N GLN A 85 15.73 -8.56 -8.42
CA GLN A 85 16.31 -7.22 -8.27
C GLN A 85 15.74 -6.22 -9.29
N ALA A 86 15.56 -6.64 -10.54
CA ALA A 86 14.93 -5.82 -11.57
C ALA A 86 13.47 -5.50 -11.22
N ALA A 87 12.70 -6.49 -10.74
CA ALA A 87 11.33 -6.30 -10.29
C ALA A 87 11.23 -5.34 -9.10
N LYS A 88 12.12 -5.47 -8.11
CA LYS A 88 12.23 -4.52 -6.99
C LYS A 88 12.48 -3.09 -7.49
N THR A 89 13.47 -2.88 -8.35
CA THR A 89 13.79 -1.54 -8.86
C THR A 89 12.63 -0.93 -9.64
N ARG A 90 11.91 -1.73 -10.44
CA ARG A 90 10.70 -1.29 -11.14
C ARG A 90 9.62 -0.87 -10.16
N ALA A 91 9.28 -1.71 -9.18
CA ALA A 91 8.25 -1.41 -8.18
C ALA A 91 8.54 -0.11 -7.41
N ILE A 92 9.80 0.14 -7.07
CA ILE A 92 10.21 1.40 -6.40
C ILE A 92 10.05 2.59 -7.34
N ARG A 93 10.46 2.46 -8.60
CA ARG A 93 10.34 3.55 -9.59
C ARG A 93 8.88 3.90 -9.84
N ASP A 94 8.03 2.89 -10.01
CA ASP A 94 6.61 3.08 -10.28
C ASP A 94 5.94 3.80 -9.10
N LEU A 95 6.23 3.37 -7.86
CA LEU A 95 5.74 4.06 -6.66
C LEU A 95 6.24 5.51 -6.58
N ASN A 96 7.50 5.77 -6.94
CA ASN A 96 8.05 7.13 -6.94
C ASN A 96 7.33 8.03 -7.96
N THR A 97 7.07 7.51 -9.16
CA THR A 97 6.32 8.21 -10.20
C THR A 97 4.89 8.49 -9.77
N GLU A 98 4.20 7.50 -9.18
CA GLU A 98 2.84 7.67 -8.68
C GLU A 98 2.76 8.72 -7.57
N ILE A 99 3.73 8.77 -6.65
CA ILE A 99 3.80 9.79 -5.61
C ILE A 99 3.95 11.18 -6.23
N ALA A 100 4.87 11.35 -7.18
CA ALA A 100 5.09 12.63 -7.85
C ALA A 100 3.83 13.10 -8.59
N GLN A 101 3.17 12.20 -9.31
CA GLN A 101 1.91 12.48 -10.00
C GLN A 101 0.79 12.83 -9.02
N ALA A 102 0.66 12.10 -7.91
CA ALA A 102 -0.34 12.40 -6.89
C ALA A 102 -0.13 13.80 -6.29
N VAL A 103 1.10 14.15 -5.94
CA VAL A 103 1.44 15.48 -5.41
C VAL A 103 1.18 16.57 -6.45
N ALA A 104 1.55 16.36 -7.71
CA ALA A 104 1.25 17.29 -8.79
C ALA A 104 -0.27 17.52 -8.91
N ASN A 105 -1.06 16.46 -8.89
CA ASN A 105 -2.52 16.54 -8.98
C ASN A 105 -3.15 17.25 -7.76
N PHE A 106 -2.60 17.06 -6.55
CA PHE A 106 -3.13 17.68 -5.34
C PHE A 106 -2.73 19.15 -5.20
N THR A 107 -1.53 19.52 -5.66
CA THR A 107 -1.03 20.89 -5.58
C THR A 107 -1.38 21.74 -6.80
N GLY A 108 -1.71 21.10 -7.94
CA GLY A 108 -1.88 21.77 -9.24
C GLY A 108 -0.56 22.19 -9.88
N LEU A 109 0.58 21.78 -9.32
CA LEU A 109 1.91 22.11 -9.84
C LEU A 109 2.30 21.14 -10.96
N THR A 110 2.84 21.67 -12.04
CA THR A 110 3.38 20.90 -13.17
C THR A 110 4.90 20.82 -13.10
N PRO A 111 5.52 19.79 -13.71
CA PRO A 111 6.96 19.73 -13.92
C PRO A 111 7.50 20.93 -14.71
#